data_AF-A0A645CPY9-F1
#
_entry.id   AF-A0A645CPY9-F1
#
_cell.length_a   1.000
_cell.length_b   1.000
_cell.length_c   1.000
_cell.angle_alpha   90.00
_cell.angle_beta   90.00
_cell.angle_gamma   90.00
#
_symmetry.space_group_name_H-M   'P 1'
#
loop_
_entity.id
_entity.type
_entity.pdbx_description
1 polymer ?
#
loop_
_entity_poly.entity_id
_entity_poly.type
_entity_poly.pdbx_seq_one_letter_code
_entity_poly.pdbx_strand_id
1 'polypeptide(L)'
;MLITIFSIILILFGGGLIFFTIKEYDRTKSNKYNRIENHIYLGFGLFYVIIGSLIVLKIISGKYIIFAVILFTILEIFIKQKLNQRIK
;
A
#
# COMPACT_ATOMS: atom_id res chain seq x y z
N MET A 1 -6.77 -10.94 19.67
CA MET A 1 -6.55 -9.55 20.13
C MET A 1 -5.37 -8.91 19.41
N LEU A 2 -4.17 -9.50 19.50
CA LEU A 2 -2.94 -8.98 18.88
C LEU A 2 -3.04 -8.82 17.34
N ILE A 3 -3.58 -9.82 16.65
CA ILE A 3 -3.85 -9.80 15.19
C ILE A 3 -4.81 -8.66 14.81
N THR A 4 -5.81 -8.40 15.64
CA THR A 4 -6.82 -7.35 15.40
C THR A 4 -6.19 -5.96 15.52
N ILE A 5 -5.31 -5.77 16.51
CA ILE A 5 -4.54 -4.52 16.69
C ILE A 5 -3.64 -4.27 15.48
N PHE A 6 -2.89 -5.28 15.03
CA PHE A 6 -2.08 -5.18 13.80
C PHE A 6 -2.91 -4.83 12.57
N SER A 7 -4.13 -5.39 12.46
CA SER A 7 -5.02 -5.11 11.34
C SER A 7 -5.53 -3.67 11.34
N ILE A 8 -5.84 -3.12 12.52
CA ILE A 8 -6.23 -1.71 12.68
C ILE A 8 -5.06 -0.79 12.30
N ILE A 9 -3.83 -1.11 12.74
CA ILE A 9 -2.63 -0.36 12.36
C ILE A 9 -2.43 -0.40 10.84
N LEU A 10 -2.62 -1.56 10.20
CA LEU A 10 -2.58 -1.72 8.74
C LEU A 10 -3.60 -0.84 8.02
N ILE A 11 -4.83 -0.76 8.51
CA ILE A 11 -5.87 0.11 7.96
C ILE A 11 -5.46 1.59 8.08
N LEU A 12 -4.96 2.00 9.25
CA LEU A 12 -4.50 3.37 9.47
C LEU A 12 -3.32 3.72 8.56
N PHE A 13 -2.38 2.79 8.38
CA PHE A 13 -1.21 2.98 7.51
C PHE A 13 -1.63 3.07 6.04
N GLY A 14 -2.52 2.19 5.59
CA GLY A 14 -3.09 2.23 4.24
C GLY A 14 -3.87 3.52 3.96
N GLY A 15 -4.70 3.96 4.92
CA GLY A 15 -5.43 5.22 4.84
C GLY A 15 -4.50 6.43 4.81
N GLY A 16 -3.45 6.43 5.62
CA GLY A 16 -2.41 7.45 5.61
C GLY A 16 -1.70 7.54 4.27
N LEU A 17 -1.28 6.40 3.71
CA LEU A 17 -0.70 6.31 2.36
C LEU A 17 -1.63 6.95 1.31
N ILE A 18 -2.91 6.55 1.28
CA ILE A 18 -3.89 7.13 0.36
C ILE A 18 -3.96 8.65 0.50
N PHE A 19 -4.07 9.16 1.73
CA PHE A 19 -4.18 10.59 2.00
C PHE A 19 -2.93 11.37 1.55
N PHE A 20 -1.74 10.88 1.89
CA PHE A 20 -0.49 11.48 1.46
C PHE A 20 -0.33 11.45 -0.06
N THR A 21 -0.64 10.33 -0.70
CA THR A 21 -0.55 10.19 -2.15
C THR A 21 -1.53 11.12 -2.90
N ILE A 22 -2.76 11.29 -2.42
CA ILE A 22 -3.72 12.25 -2.98
C ILE A 22 -3.20 13.68 -2.83
N LYS A 23 -2.65 14.03 -1.67
CA LYS A 23 -2.08 15.35 -1.39
C LYS A 23 -0.85 15.63 -2.26
N GLU A 24 0.01 14.63 -2.46
CA GLU A 24 1.19 14.71 -3.33
C GLU A 24 0.79 14.91 -4.80
N TYR A 25 -0.26 14.21 -5.24
CA TYR A 25 -0.80 14.30 -6.61
C TYR A 25 -1.27 15.71 -6.94
N ASP A 26 -1.94 16.40 -6.02
CA ASP A 26 -2.43 17.75 -6.27
C ASP A 26 -1.29 18.79 -6.31
N ARG A 27 -0.19 18.54 -5.58
CA ARG A 27 1.01 19.38 -5.59
C ARG A 27 1.91 19.20 -6.81
N THR A 28 1.94 18.01 -7.42
CA THR A 28 2.94 17.66 -8.45
C THR A 28 2.35 17.41 -9.85
N LYS A 29 1.27 18.13 -10.21
CA LYS A 29 0.51 18.01 -11.48
C LYS A 29 1.34 17.99 -12.78
N SER A 30 2.60 18.39 -12.78
CA SER A 30 3.41 18.57 -13.99
C SER A 30 4.24 17.34 -14.43
N ASN A 31 4.56 16.39 -13.53
CA ASN A 31 5.51 15.31 -13.87
C ASN A 31 4.81 13.97 -14.10
N LYS A 32 4.83 13.47 -15.35
CA LYS A 32 4.20 12.21 -15.79
C LYS A 32 4.72 10.99 -15.00
N TYR A 33 5.96 11.07 -14.52
CA TYR A 33 6.61 10.06 -13.70
C TYR A 33 6.00 9.97 -12.28
N ASN A 34 5.86 11.12 -11.59
CA ASN A 34 5.18 11.21 -10.30
C ASN A 34 3.74 10.69 -10.36
N ARG A 35 3.09 10.79 -11.53
CA ARG A 35 1.72 10.30 -11.72
C ARG A 35 1.61 8.77 -11.62
N ILE A 36 2.54 8.04 -12.23
CA ILE A 36 2.56 6.57 -12.21
C ILE A 36 2.93 6.08 -10.82
N GLU A 37 3.93 6.69 -10.20
CA GLU A 37 4.37 6.37 -8.84
C GLU A 37 3.25 6.61 -7.83
N ASN A 38 2.52 7.74 -7.94
CA ASN A 38 1.35 8.00 -7.10
C ASN A 38 0.23 6.98 -7.31
N HIS A 39 -0.07 6.55 -8.54
CA HIS A 39 -1.10 5.52 -8.74
C HIS A 39 -0.72 4.17 -8.11
N ILE A 40 0.57 3.84 -8.14
CA ILE A 40 1.09 2.64 -7.49
C ILE A 40 0.90 2.76 -5.97
N TYR A 41 1.38 3.84 -5.34
CA TYR A 41 1.23 4.05 -3.89
C TYR A 41 -0.24 4.08 -3.44
N LEU A 42 -1.14 4.64 -4.24
CA LEU A 42 -2.59 4.58 -4.01
C LEU A 42 -3.11 3.13 -4.01
N GLY A 43 -2.69 2.33 -4.98
CA GLY A 43 -3.02 0.90 -5.04
C GLY A 43 -2.52 0.12 -3.83
N PHE A 44 -1.28 0.40 -3.39
CA PHE A 44 -0.71 -0.16 -2.17
C PHE A 44 -1.56 0.20 -0.94
N GLY A 45 -1.90 1.48 -0.79
CA GLY A 45 -2.71 1.97 0.34
C GLY A 45 -4.10 1.33 0.38
N LEU A 46 -4.79 1.24 -0.76
CA LEU A 46 -6.10 0.59 -0.85
C LEU A 46 -6.04 -0.89 -0.48
N PHE A 47 -5.01 -1.60 -0.92
CA PHE A 47 -4.84 -3.01 -0.60
C PHE A 47 -4.64 -3.25 0.89
N TYR A 48 -3.85 -2.41 1.56
CA TYR A 48 -3.67 -2.49 3.01
C TYR A 48 -4.98 -2.26 3.78
N VAL A 49 -5.80 -1.30 3.33
CA VAL A 49 -7.14 -1.06 3.90
C VAL A 49 -8.06 -2.26 3.70
N ILE A 50 -8.08 -2.85 2.49
CA ILE A 50 -8.92 -4.01 2.17
C ILE A 50 -8.53 -5.23 3.00
N ILE A 51 -7.24 -5.58 3.04
CA ILE A 51 -6.76 -6.73 3.82
C ILE A 51 -7.01 -6.52 5.30
N GLY A 52 -6.66 -5.35 5.84
CA GLY A 52 -6.90 -5.04 7.24
C GLY A 52 -8.38 -5.14 7.60
N SER A 53 -9.27 -4.67 6.73
CA SER A 53 -10.72 -4.76 6.92
C SER A 53 -11.22 -6.21 6.89
N LEU A 54 -10.74 -7.03 5.95
CA LEU A 54 -11.10 -8.45 5.84
C LEU A 54 -10.72 -9.24 7.11
N ILE A 55 -9.63 -8.87 7.77
CA ILE A 55 -9.19 -9.52 9.01
C ILE A 55 -9.99 -9.02 10.22
N VAL A 56 -10.27 -7.72 10.30
CA VAL A 56 -11.13 -7.15 11.37
C VAL A 56 -12.52 -7.79 11.32
N LEU A 57 -13.07 -7.98 10.11
CA LEU A 57 -14.33 -8.68 9.87
C LEU A 57 -14.24 -10.21 10.07
N LYS A 58 -13.05 -10.74 10.41
CA LYS A 58 -12.78 -12.17 10.59
C LYS A 58 -13.12 -13.04 9.37
N ILE A 59 -13.19 -12.45 8.18
CA ILE A 59 -13.41 -13.16 6.90
C ILE A 59 -12.17 -14.01 6.56
N ILE A 60 -10.98 -13.50 6.91
CA ILE A 60 -9.69 -14.14 6.62
C ILE A 60 -8.90 -14.33 7.92
N SER A 61 -8.19 -15.46 8.04
CA SER A 61 -7.32 -15.75 9.19
C SER A 61 -6.09 -14.83 9.22
N GLY A 62 -5.65 -14.43 10.43
CA GLY A 62 -4.46 -13.59 10.59
C GLY A 62 -3.17 -14.21 10.03
N LYS A 63 -3.12 -15.52 9.78
CA LYS A 63 -1.98 -16.18 9.12
C LYS A 63 -1.73 -15.66 7.70
N TYR A 64 -2.79 -15.21 7.01
CA TYR A 64 -2.68 -14.64 5.66
C TYR A 64 -2.07 -13.23 5.66
N ILE A 65 -1.96 -12.57 6.82
CA ILE A 65 -1.23 -11.28 6.95
C ILE A 65 0.23 -11.46 6.57
N ILE A 66 0.87 -12.50 7.07
CA ILE A 66 2.30 -12.75 6.84
C ILE A 66 2.55 -12.94 5.35
N PHE A 67 1.71 -13.73 4.69
CA PHE A 67 1.78 -13.94 3.24
C PHE A 67 1.54 -12.64 2.46
N ALA A 68 0.54 -11.84 2.86
CA ALA A 68 0.24 -10.56 2.21
C ALA A 68 1.41 -9.58 2.34
N VAL A 69 2.01 -9.47 3.54
CA VAL A 69 3.16 -8.59 3.80
C VAL A 69 4.36 -9.01 2.96
N ILE A 70 4.70 -10.31 2.93
CA ILE A 70 5.82 -10.83 2.13
C ILE A 70 5.60 -10.55 0.64
N LEU A 71 4.40 -10.85 0.13
CA LEU A 71 4.05 -10.59 -1.27
C LEU A 71 4.19 -9.10 -1.60
N PHE A 72 3.77 -8.23 -0.68
CA PHE A 72 3.87 -6.79 -0.83
C PHE A 72 5.30 -6.28 -0.83
N THR A 73 6.15 -6.78 0.08
CA THR A 73 7.57 -6.41 0.10
C THR A 73 8.25 -6.78 -1.21
N ILE A 74 7.94 -7.96 -1.77
CA ILE A 74 8.47 -8.39 -3.06
C ILE A 74 7.98 -7.48 -4.19
N LEU A 75 6.68 -7.17 -4.22
CA LEU A 75 6.08 -6.26 -5.21
C LEU A 75 6.68 -4.86 -5.16
N GLU A 76 6.87 -4.30 -3.96
CA GLU A 76 7.48 -2.99 -3.76
C GLU A 76 8.92 -2.96 -4.28
N ILE A 77 9.72 -3.98 -3.96
CA ILE A 77 11.10 -4.10 -4.47
C ILE A 77 11.10 -4.19 -5.99
N PHE A 78 10.24 -5.02 -6.59
CA PHE A 78 10.13 -5.17 -8.04
C PHE A 78 9.76 -3.86 -8.73
N ILE A 79 8.78 -3.14 -8.18
CA ILE A 79 8.33 -1.85 -8.69
C ILE A 79 9.46 -0.84 -8.58
N LYS A 80 10.15 -0.76 -7.44
CA LYS A 80 11.24 0.19 -7.21
C LYS A 80 12.42 -0.07 -8.16
N GLN A 81 12.78 -1.33 -8.38
CA GLN A 81 13.78 -1.71 -9.37
C GLN A 81 13.38 -1.29 -10.79
N LYS A 82 12.12 -1.55 -11.18
CA LYS A 82 11.61 -1.21 -12.51
C LYS A 82 11.46 0.30 -12.73
N LEU A 83 11.09 1.06 -11.69
CA LEU A 83 11.07 2.52 -11.72
C LEU A 83 12.51 3.05 -11.91
N ASN A 84 13.45 2.58 -11.10
CA ASN A 84 14.83 3.04 -11.12
C ASN A 84 15.55 2.72 -12.45
N GLN A 85 15.18 1.62 -13.12
CA GLN A 85 15.65 1.28 -14.46
C GLN A 85 15.09 2.17 -15.58
N ARG A 86 13.95 2.84 -15.39
CA ARG A 86 13.41 3.80 -16.39
C ARG A 86 14.04 5.19 -16.33
N ILE A 87 14.83 5.49 -15.29
CA ILE A 87 15.49 6.77 -15.09
C ILE A 87 16.94 6.78 -15.66
N LYS A 88 17.53 5.60 -15.93
CA LYS A 88 18.78 5.47 -16.69
C LYS A 88 18.51 5.46 -18.20
#